data_AF-A0A925SDR4-F1
#
_entry.id   AF-A0A925SDR4-F1
#
_cell.length_a   1.000
_cell.length_b   1.000
_cell.length_c   1.000
_cell.angle_alpha   90.00
_cell.angle_beta   90.00
_cell.angle_gamma   90.00
#
_symmetry.space_group_name_H-M   'P 1'
#
loop_
_entity.id
_entity.type
_entity.pdbx_description
1 polymer ?
#
loop_
_entity_poly.entity_id
_entity_poly.type
_entity_poly.pdbx_seq_one_letter_code
_entity_poly.pdbx_strand_id
1 'polypeptide(L)'
;MITIPRRIPVAVGLLCLVALMMDLSALVAASAPPEWPRVIYRDGVTNTIYQPQLQSWDYVTIKAISAVAVQPKGARQSTFGSIQIRAKTRVDRARREVGFEELQIVQGDFPSAGAKAENY
;
A
#
# COMPACT_ATOMS: atom_id res chain seq x y z
N MET A 1 54.20 27.28 46.01
CA MET A 1 54.21 28.76 46.15
C MET A 1 54.40 29.37 44.77
N ILE A 2 53.97 30.63 44.56
CA ILE A 2 54.06 31.43 43.31
C ILE A 2 52.88 31.22 42.33
N THR A 3 52.57 32.30 41.59
CA THR A 3 51.21 32.72 41.19
C THR A 3 51.12 33.05 39.69
N ILE A 4 49.89 32.93 39.17
CA ILE A 4 49.38 33.26 37.82
C ILE A 4 49.80 34.66 37.29
N PRO A 5 49.90 34.84 35.96
CA PRO A 5 49.19 35.95 35.33
C PRO A 5 48.23 35.54 34.19
N ARG A 6 47.05 36.19 34.14
CA ARG A 6 46.02 36.08 33.09
C ARG A 6 46.42 36.94 31.87
N ARG A 7 45.88 36.69 30.66
CA ARG A 7 45.06 37.63 29.82
C ARG A 7 44.59 36.98 28.50
N ILE A 8 43.55 37.57 27.90
CA ILE A 8 42.61 37.08 26.85
C ILE A 8 42.36 38.32 25.94
N PRO A 9 42.36 38.27 24.56
CA PRO A 9 41.35 37.52 23.77
C PRO A 9 41.72 36.95 22.36
N VAL A 10 40.88 36.01 21.88
CA VAL A 10 40.29 35.88 20.52
C VAL A 10 41.11 36.21 19.25
N ALA A 11 41.30 35.18 18.41
CA ALA A 11 41.15 35.20 16.94
C ALA A 11 40.76 33.76 16.50
N VAL A 12 39.57 33.47 15.96
CA VAL A 12 39.06 33.82 14.63
C VAL A 12 40.09 33.47 13.53
N GLY A 13 39.87 32.47 12.68
CA GLY A 13 38.79 31.49 12.65
C GLY A 13 38.77 30.77 11.30
N LEU A 14 38.95 29.44 11.28
CA LEU A 14 38.90 28.66 10.03
C LEU A 14 38.65 27.16 10.28
N LEU A 15 37.61 26.80 11.06
CA LEU A 15 37.20 25.39 11.18
C LEU A 15 35.71 25.20 11.49
N CYS A 16 34.84 25.89 10.75
CA CYS A 16 33.38 25.73 10.87
C CYS A 16 32.71 25.28 9.56
N LEU A 17 33.42 24.47 8.76
CA LEU A 17 32.92 23.96 7.45
C LEU A 17 33.15 22.45 7.24
N VAL A 18 33.17 21.65 8.31
CA VAL A 18 33.20 20.17 8.23
C VAL A 18 32.18 19.53 9.18
N ALA A 19 31.11 20.26 9.53
CA ALA A 19 30.11 19.86 10.53
C ALA A 19 28.66 19.87 10.03
N LEU A 20 28.43 20.09 8.72
CA LEU A 20 27.08 20.19 8.16
C LEU A 20 26.87 19.41 6.84
N MET A 21 27.55 18.26 6.73
CA MET A 21 27.11 17.17 5.85
C MET A 21 26.39 16.14 6.72
N MET A 22 25.23 16.53 7.28
CA MET A 22 24.25 15.54 7.71
C MET A 22 23.65 14.94 6.44
N ASP A 23 23.95 13.67 6.17
CA ASP A 23 23.38 12.92 5.05
C ASP A 23 21.85 12.91 5.12
N LEU A 24 21.21 13.83 4.40
CA LEU A 24 19.76 13.94 4.28
C LEU A 24 19.20 12.90 3.26
N SER A 25 19.84 11.74 3.17
CA SER A 25 19.48 10.64 2.27
C SER A 25 18.61 9.59 2.98
N ALA A 26 17.57 10.04 3.69
CA ALA A 26 16.66 9.17 4.42
C ALA A 26 15.21 9.71 4.44
N LEU A 27 14.57 9.88 3.28
CA LEU A 27 13.12 10.18 3.22
C LEU A 27 12.36 9.57 2.01
N VAL A 28 12.84 8.46 1.44
CA VAL A 28 12.02 7.60 0.58
C VAL A 28 12.01 6.18 1.14
N ALA A 29 11.25 6.01 2.22
CA ALA A 29 10.74 4.69 2.58
C ALA A 29 9.67 4.33 1.53
N ALA A 30 10.10 3.70 0.43
CA ALA A 30 9.17 3.04 -0.47
C ALA A 30 8.41 1.99 0.35
N SER A 31 7.11 2.18 0.55
CA SER A 31 6.30 1.19 1.25
C SER A 31 6.37 -0.13 0.48
N ALA A 32 6.61 -1.23 1.19
CA ALA A 32 6.56 -2.55 0.59
C ALA A 32 5.20 -2.70 -0.12
N PRO A 33 5.16 -3.24 -1.35
CA PRO A 33 3.88 -3.51 -2.01
C PRO A 33 3.07 -4.40 -1.07
N PRO A 34 1.80 -4.07 -0.77
CA PRO A 34 1.08 -4.80 0.27
C PRO A 34 1.01 -6.30 -0.07
N GLU A 35 1.02 -7.13 0.96
CA GLU A 35 1.03 -8.58 0.81
C GLU A 35 -0.38 -9.14 0.54
N TRP A 36 -0.46 -10.28 -0.14
CA TRP A 36 -1.71 -11.00 -0.33
C TRP A 36 -1.88 -12.05 0.77
N PRO A 37 -3.08 -12.25 1.33
CA PRO A 37 -4.34 -11.60 0.98
C PRO A 37 -4.44 -10.14 1.48
N ARG A 38 -5.17 -9.29 0.74
CA ARG A 38 -5.51 -7.93 1.17
C ARG A 38 -6.64 -8.02 2.20
N VAL A 39 -6.48 -7.39 3.36
CA VAL A 39 -7.54 -7.29 4.38
C VAL A 39 -7.98 -5.83 4.51
N ILE A 40 -9.29 -5.60 4.42
CA ILE A 40 -9.92 -4.28 4.47
C ILE A 40 -11.01 -4.31 5.55
N TYR A 41 -10.85 -3.46 6.57
CA TYR A 41 -11.86 -3.25 7.60
C TYR A 41 -12.69 -2.02 7.24
N ARG A 42 -14.01 -2.19 7.12
CA ARG A 42 -14.97 -1.12 6.79
C ARG A 42 -16.29 -1.39 7.49
N ASP A 43 -16.86 -0.40 8.17
CA ASP A 43 -18.21 -0.45 8.77
C ASP A 43 -18.47 -1.67 9.68
N GLY A 44 -17.42 -2.12 10.39
CA GLY A 44 -17.47 -3.31 11.25
C GLY A 44 -17.41 -4.64 10.49
N VAL A 45 -17.20 -4.64 9.18
CA VAL A 45 -17.02 -5.82 8.34
C VAL A 45 -15.54 -5.99 7.99
N THR A 46 -15.03 -7.20 8.17
CA THR A 46 -13.71 -7.62 7.70
C THR A 46 -13.85 -8.22 6.32
N ASN A 47 -13.22 -7.62 5.32
CA ASN A 47 -13.24 -8.07 3.94
C ASN A 47 -11.84 -8.56 3.57
N THR A 48 -11.70 -9.84 3.28
CA THR A 48 -10.44 -10.44 2.81
C THR A 48 -10.54 -10.69 1.32
N ILE A 49 -9.63 -10.10 0.54
CA ILE A 49 -9.51 -10.28 -0.91
C ILE A 49 -8.25 -11.08 -1.17
N TYR A 50 -8.41 -12.29 -1.73
CA TYR A 50 -7.29 -13.15 -2.09
C TYR A 50 -6.65 -12.69 -3.42
N GLN A 51 -5.50 -13.26 -3.80
CA GLN A 51 -4.81 -12.83 -5.02
C GLN A 51 -5.67 -13.06 -6.27
N PRO A 52 -6.00 -12.02 -7.06
CA PRO A 52 -6.82 -12.16 -8.26
C PRO A 52 -6.10 -12.99 -9.33
N GLN A 53 -6.87 -13.84 -10.01
CA GLN A 53 -6.44 -14.58 -11.19
C GLN A 53 -6.82 -13.80 -12.45
N LEU A 54 -5.87 -13.64 -13.38
CA LEU A 54 -6.11 -12.97 -14.66
C LEU A 54 -7.11 -13.78 -15.51
N GLN A 55 -8.16 -13.12 -16.02
CA GLN A 55 -9.07 -13.73 -17.01
C GLN A 55 -8.74 -13.30 -18.44
N SER A 56 -8.50 -12.00 -18.65
CA SER A 56 -8.21 -11.44 -19.98
C SER A 56 -7.57 -10.06 -19.88
N TRP A 57 -6.70 -9.72 -20.81
CA TRP A 57 -6.15 -8.37 -20.96
C TRP A 57 -5.93 -8.04 -22.44
N ASP A 58 -6.40 -6.87 -22.88
CA ASP A 58 -6.37 -6.40 -24.28
C ASP A 58 -5.49 -5.13 -24.46
N TYR A 59 -4.57 -4.88 -23.53
CA TYR A 59 -3.76 -3.66 -23.38
C TYR A 59 -4.53 -2.38 -22.98
N VAL A 60 -5.86 -2.37 -23.01
CA VAL A 60 -6.70 -1.22 -22.60
C VAL A 60 -7.51 -1.53 -21.34
N THR A 61 -7.99 -2.76 -21.22
CA THR A 61 -8.87 -3.25 -20.16
C THR A 61 -8.36 -4.59 -19.65
N ILE A 62 -8.20 -4.71 -18.34
CA ILE A 62 -7.92 -5.98 -17.66
C ILE A 62 -9.19 -6.49 -16.98
N LYS A 63 -9.40 -7.80 -17.03
CA LYS A 63 -10.41 -8.52 -16.25
C LYS A 63 -9.72 -9.58 -15.40
N ALA A 64 -10.10 -9.66 -14.14
CA ALA A 64 -9.62 -10.66 -13.19
C ALA A 64 -10.76 -11.17 -12.32
N ILE A 65 -10.58 -12.36 -11.74
CA ILE A 65 -11.48 -12.91 -10.72
C ILE A 65 -10.70 -13.10 -9.42
N SER A 66 -11.31 -12.72 -8.30
CA SER A 66 -10.72 -12.91 -6.97
C SER A 66 -11.68 -13.67 -6.09
N ALA A 67 -11.17 -14.64 -5.32
CA ALA A 67 -11.90 -15.14 -4.17
C ALA A 67 -11.97 -14.04 -3.08
N VAL A 68 -13.06 -14.03 -2.32
CA VAL A 68 -13.27 -13.09 -1.20
C VAL A 68 -13.89 -13.81 -0.01
N ALA A 69 -13.61 -13.28 1.18
CA ALA A 69 -14.26 -13.67 2.42
C ALA A 69 -14.78 -12.42 3.15
N VAL A 70 -16.06 -12.40 3.47
CA VAL A 70 -16.72 -11.29 4.18
C VAL A 70 -17.14 -11.77 5.57
N GLN A 71 -16.68 -11.09 6.61
CA GLN A 71 -16.94 -11.43 8.01
C GLN A 71 -17.44 -10.20 8.78
N PRO A 72 -18.77 -10.07 9.00
CA PRO A 72 -19.35 -9.05 9.88
C PRO A 72 -18.85 -9.19 11.33
N LYS A 73 -18.80 -8.07 12.07
CA LYS A 73 -18.43 -8.05 13.50
C LYS A 73 -19.25 -9.06 14.31
N GLY A 74 -18.55 -9.94 15.03
CA GLY A 74 -19.18 -10.97 15.87
C GLY A 74 -19.61 -12.25 15.12
N ALA A 75 -19.51 -12.29 13.78
CA ALA A 75 -19.71 -13.53 13.03
C ALA A 75 -18.55 -14.51 13.30
N ARG A 76 -18.89 -15.77 13.61
CA ARG A 76 -17.90 -16.84 13.87
C ARG A 76 -17.24 -17.39 12.60
N GLN A 77 -17.88 -17.21 11.46
CA GLN A 77 -17.50 -17.76 10.16
C GLN A 77 -17.70 -16.68 9.10
N SER A 78 -16.82 -16.67 8.09
CA SER A 78 -16.91 -15.76 6.96
C SER A 78 -17.82 -16.33 5.87
N THR A 79 -18.58 -15.48 5.19
CA THR A 79 -19.24 -15.84 3.93
C THR A 79 -18.19 -15.75 2.81
N PHE A 80 -17.98 -16.85 2.10
CA PHE A 80 -17.05 -16.92 0.98
C PHE A 80 -17.78 -16.73 -0.35
N GLY A 81 -17.09 -16.10 -1.30
CA GLY A 81 -17.57 -15.86 -2.65
C GLY A 81 -16.43 -15.50 -3.60
N SER A 82 -16.80 -14.98 -4.77
CA SER A 82 -15.88 -14.43 -5.75
C SER A 82 -16.35 -13.06 -6.24
N ILE A 83 -15.40 -12.23 -6.68
CA ILE A 83 -15.66 -10.95 -7.34
C ILE A 83 -14.99 -10.93 -8.71
N GLN A 84 -15.68 -10.39 -9.72
CA GLN A 84 -15.07 -10.02 -10.98
C GLN A 84 -14.60 -8.56 -10.91
N ILE A 85 -13.32 -8.36 -11.20
CA ILE A 85 -12.65 -7.06 -11.20
C ILE A 85 -12.43 -6.66 -12.66
N ARG A 86 -12.76 -5.42 -13.00
CA ARG A 86 -12.41 -4.74 -14.25
C ARG A 86 -11.58 -3.51 -13.92
N ALA A 87 -10.55 -3.22 -14.69
CA ALA A 87 -9.83 -1.96 -14.62
C ALA A 87 -9.35 -1.54 -16.02
N LYS A 88 -9.10 -0.24 -16.20
CA LYS A 88 -8.33 0.28 -17.33
C LYS A 88 -6.84 0.09 -17.08
N THR A 89 -6.06 -0.08 -18.15
CA THR A 89 -4.62 -0.30 -18.05
C THR A 89 -3.81 0.77 -18.76
N ARG A 90 -2.89 1.41 -18.02
CA ARG A 90 -1.88 2.33 -18.54
C ARG A 90 -0.54 1.61 -18.63
N VAL A 91 -0.07 1.35 -19.85
CA VAL A 91 1.16 0.58 -20.10
C VAL A 91 2.37 1.50 -20.22
N ASP A 92 3.26 1.46 -19.23
CA ASP A 92 4.55 2.15 -19.28
C ASP A 92 5.62 1.17 -19.82
N ARG A 93 5.99 1.35 -21.10
CA ARG A 93 7.00 0.52 -21.76
C ARG A 93 8.44 0.84 -21.34
N ALA A 94 8.70 2.06 -20.85
CA ALA A 94 10.03 2.44 -20.39
C ALA A 94 10.35 1.79 -19.03
N ARG A 95 9.37 1.79 -18.12
CA ARG A 95 9.45 1.13 -16.81
C ARG A 95 9.11 -0.36 -16.83
N ARG A 96 8.50 -0.85 -17.93
CA ARG A 96 7.94 -2.20 -18.07
C ARG A 96 6.85 -2.50 -17.03
N GLU A 97 6.05 -1.49 -16.71
CA GLU A 97 4.97 -1.55 -15.73
C GLU A 97 3.60 -1.43 -16.39
N VAL A 98 2.58 -2.01 -15.76
CA VAL A 98 1.18 -1.83 -16.13
C VAL A 98 0.45 -1.24 -14.93
N GLY A 99 0.11 0.05 -15.02
CA GLY A 99 -0.72 0.72 -14.02
C GLY A 99 -2.19 0.37 -14.24
N PHE A 100 -2.94 0.20 -13.14
CA PHE A 100 -4.39 0.05 -13.18
C PHE A 100 -5.07 1.38 -12.83
N GLU A 101 -6.08 1.72 -13.61
CA GLU A 101 -6.95 2.89 -13.47
C GLU A 101 -8.40 2.42 -13.40
N GLU A 102 -9.30 3.22 -12.82
CA GLU A 102 -10.75 2.94 -12.80
C GLU A 102 -11.08 1.50 -12.33
N LEU A 103 -10.45 1.04 -11.24
CA LEU A 103 -10.69 -0.30 -10.71
C LEU A 103 -12.13 -0.42 -10.20
N GLN A 104 -12.88 -1.33 -10.78
CA GLN A 104 -14.30 -1.61 -10.51
C GLN A 104 -14.50 -3.08 -10.17
N ILE A 105 -15.37 -3.33 -9.18
CA ILE A 105 -15.99 -4.65 -8.99
C ILE A 105 -17.26 -4.64 -9.84
N VAL A 106 -17.34 -5.52 -10.83
CA VAL A 106 -18.44 -5.54 -11.82
C VAL A 106 -19.46 -6.65 -11.57
N GLN A 107 -19.11 -7.64 -10.75
CA GLN A 107 -20.00 -8.72 -10.31
C GLN A 107 -19.46 -9.31 -9.01
N GLY A 108 -20.35 -9.66 -8.08
CA GLY A 108 -20.09 -10.57 -6.96
C GLY A 108 -20.89 -11.86 -7.11
N ASP A 109 -20.37 -12.97 -6.60
CA ASP A 109 -21.06 -14.25 -6.49
C ASP A 109 -20.75 -14.87 -5.12
N PHE A 110 -21.79 -15.07 -4.31
CA PHE A 110 -21.69 -15.59 -2.94
C PHE A 110 -22.64 -16.79 -2.75
N PRO A 111 -22.30 -17.99 -3.24
CA PRO A 111 -23.21 -19.14 -3.22
C PRO A 111 -23.69 -19.54 -1.81
N SER A 112 -22.89 -19.23 -0.78
CA SER A 112 -23.20 -19.51 0.62
C SER A 112 -24.07 -18.44 1.32
N ALA A 113 -24.36 -17.31 0.66
CA ALA A 113 -25.12 -16.20 1.24
C ALA A 113 -26.65 -16.40 1.22
N GLY A 114 -27.16 -17.23 0.30
CA GLY A 114 -28.60 -17.36 0.06
C GLY A 114 -29.26 -16.00 -0.21
N ALA A 115 -30.38 -15.73 0.45
CA ALA A 115 -31.12 -14.46 0.33
C ALA A 115 -30.32 -13.21 0.75
N LYS A 116 -29.13 -13.34 1.36
CA LYS A 116 -28.28 -12.19 1.71
C LYS A 116 -27.33 -11.77 0.59
N ALA A 117 -27.27 -12.49 -0.52
CA ALA A 117 -26.33 -12.25 -1.62
C ALA A 117 -26.40 -10.81 -2.19
N GLU A 118 -27.59 -10.20 -2.18
CA GLU A 118 -27.86 -8.83 -2.63
C GLU A 118 -27.31 -7.71 -1.71
N ASN A 119 -26.76 -8.06 -0.55
CA ASN A 119 -26.23 -7.12 0.44
C ASN A 119 -24.68 -7.08 0.49
N TYR A 120 -24.01 -7.63 -0.54
CA TYR A 120 -22.55 -7.74 -0.65
C TYR A 120 -21.99 -7.04 -1.90
#